data_AF-A0A158DEM7-F1
#
_entry.id   AF-A0A158DEM7-F1
#
_cell.length_a   1.000
_cell.length_b   1.000
_cell.length_c   1.000
_cell.angle_alpha   90.00
_cell.angle_beta   90.00
_cell.angle_gamma   90.00
#
_symmetry.space_group_name_H-M   'P 1'
#
loop_
_entity.id
_entity.type
_entity.pdbx_description
1 polymer ?
#
loop_
_entity_poly.entity_id
_entity_poly.type
_entity_poly.pdbx_seq_one_letter_code
_entity_poly.pdbx_strand_id
1 'polypeptide(L)'
;MKTIERACCRGEVLALNVKRGSALVAKDGVLRMEYRDQSLDWLLDAALYRYVKLDDGAQHVFPCDAFVKVQSDGAHTVICVIMHPRPVISRVLSRLNVVRAWRRMPSRVAS
;
A
#
# COMPACT_ATOMS: atom_id res chain seq x y z
N MET A 1 1.49 -11.44 2.49
CA MET A 1 1.73 -10.11 1.88
C MET A 1 2.68 -10.31 0.70
N LYS A 2 2.59 -9.51 -0.36
CA LYS A 2 3.66 -9.48 -1.37
C LYS A 2 4.63 -8.40 -0.89
N THR A 3 5.87 -8.80 -0.65
CA THR A 3 6.93 -7.93 -0.18
C THR A 3 7.89 -7.70 -1.34
N ILE A 4 8.23 -6.44 -1.61
CA ILE A 4 9.18 -6.06 -2.64
C ILE A 4 10.29 -5.29 -1.94
N GLU A 5 11.52 -5.78 -2.06
CA GLU A 5 12.70 -5.10 -1.55
C GLU A 5 13.38 -4.32 -2.68
N ARG A 6 13.80 -3.09 -2.39
CA ARG A 6 14.49 -2.21 -3.32
C ARG A 6 15.64 -1.53 -2.61
N ALA A 7 16.84 -1.66 -3.17
CA ALA A 7 17.99 -0.89 -2.71
C ALA A 7 17.84 0.56 -3.19
N CYS A 8 18.01 1.53 -2.28
CA CYS A 8 18.01 2.95 -2.58
C CYS A 8 19.41 3.53 -2.35
N CYS A 9 20.11 3.85 -3.43
CA CYS A 9 21.44 4.46 -3.39
C CYS A 9 21.36 5.97 -3.15
N ARG A 10 22.44 6.55 -2.63
CA ARG A 10 22.51 8.00 -2.38
C ARG A 10 22.35 8.78 -3.69
N GLY A 11 21.42 9.74 -3.68
CA GLY A 11 21.11 10.59 -4.84
C GLY A 11 20.16 9.95 -5.85
N GLU A 12 19.82 8.68 -5.69
CA GLU A 12 18.79 8.02 -6.50
C GLU A 12 17.40 8.35 -5.94
N VAL A 13 16.48 8.70 -6.83
CA VAL A 13 15.08 8.94 -6.49
C VAL A 13 14.24 7.79 -7.00
N LEU A 14 13.78 6.94 -6.08
CA LEU A 14 12.88 5.86 -6.40
C LEU A 14 11.45 6.38 -6.40
N ALA A 15 10.83 6.49 -7.57
CA ALA A 15 9.43 6.86 -7.71
C ALA A 15 8.56 5.60 -7.88
N LEU A 16 7.50 5.48 -7.08
CA LEU A 16 6.58 4.34 -7.16
C LEU A 16 5.14 4.71 -6.79
N ASN A 17 4.20 3.94 -7.32
CA ASN A 17 2.79 4.03 -6.97
C ASN A 17 2.47 2.98 -5.90
N VAL A 18 2.02 3.43 -4.73
CA VAL A 18 1.58 2.56 -3.63
C VAL A 18 0.06 2.59 -3.51
N LYS A 19 -0.51 1.43 -3.19
CA LYS A 19 -1.94 1.32 -2.88
C LYS A 19 -2.19 1.59 -1.41
N ARG A 20 -3.38 2.09 -1.10
CA ARG A 20 -3.90 2.28 0.25
C ARG A 20 -3.69 1.02 1.09
N GLY A 21 -3.16 1.19 2.30
CA GLY A 21 -2.84 0.10 3.21
C GLY A 21 -1.53 -0.62 2.89
N SER A 22 -0.78 -0.18 1.87
CA SER A 22 0.62 -0.59 1.72
C SER A 22 1.45 0.00 2.83
N ALA A 23 2.52 -0.68 3.20
CA ALA A 23 3.48 -0.20 4.16
C ALA A 23 4.88 -0.12 3.55
N LEU A 24 5.65 0.87 4.00
CA LEU A 24 7.04 1.03 3.63
C LEU A 24 7.88 1.00 4.90
N VAL A 25 8.94 0.20 4.87
CA VAL A 25 9.87 0.02 5.98
C VAL A 25 11.28 0.35 5.50
N ALA A 26 12.00 1.15 6.28
CA ALA A 26 13.42 1.36 6.08
C ALA A 26 14.21 0.26 6.80
N LYS A 27 15.14 -0.39 6.10
CA LYS A 27 16.10 -1.33 6.68
C LYS A 27 17.52 -0.82 6.44
N ASP A 28 18.33 -0.89 7.48
CA ASP A 28 19.75 -0.55 7.49
C ASP A 28 20.00 0.92 7.15
N GLY A 29 19.10 1.81 7.59
CA GLY A 29 19.31 3.25 7.48
C GLY A 29 18.04 4.10 7.44
N VAL A 30 18.20 5.34 6.98
CA VAL A 30 17.16 6.36 7.00
C VAL A 30 16.66 6.66 5.60
N LEU A 31 15.35 6.60 5.43
CA LEU A 31 14.66 6.98 4.20
C LEU A 31 13.91 8.30 4.39
N ARG A 32 14.02 9.18 3.41
CA ARG A 32 13.11 10.30 3.23
C ARG A 32 12.13 9.93 2.15
N MET A 33 10.85 10.14 2.43
CA MET A 33 9.82 9.98 1.43
C MET A 33 8.97 11.23 1.33
N GLU A 34 8.63 11.54 0.10
CA GLU A 34 7.67 12.56 -0.28
C GLU A 34 6.53 11.82 -0.99
N TYR A 35 5.29 12.01 -0.55
CA TYR A 35 4.16 11.41 -1.22
C TYR A 35 2.98 12.35 -1.37
N ARG A 36 2.21 12.12 -2.43
CA ARG A 36 0.94 12.80 -2.68
C ARG A 36 -0.17 11.79 -2.91
N ASP A 37 -1.38 12.16 -2.52
CA ASP A 37 -2.58 11.35 -2.76
C ASP A 37 -2.95 11.38 -4.25
N GLN A 38 -3.10 10.22 -4.86
CA GLN A 38 -3.48 10.09 -6.28
C GLN A 38 -4.87 10.65 -6.57
N SER A 39 -5.79 10.62 -5.59
CA SER A 39 -7.12 11.23 -5.76
C SER A 39 -7.07 12.74 -5.93
N LEU A 40 -5.92 13.36 -5.63
CA LEU A 40 -5.66 14.79 -5.78
C LEU A 40 -4.83 15.11 -7.03
N ASP A 41 -4.56 14.14 -7.92
CA ASP A 41 -3.76 14.39 -9.13
C ASP A 41 -4.38 15.48 -10.04
N TRP A 42 -5.69 15.70 -9.96
CA TRP A 42 -6.40 16.77 -10.69
C TRP A 42 -6.00 18.19 -10.24
N LEU A 43 -5.42 18.33 -9.03
CA LEU A 43 -4.90 19.60 -8.52
C LEU A 43 -3.52 19.94 -9.10
N LEU A 44 -2.88 19.01 -9.82
CA LEU A 44 -1.55 19.19 -10.42
C LEU A 44 -0.55 19.76 -9.40
N ASP A 45 -0.04 20.97 -9.62
CA ASP A 45 0.96 21.63 -8.78
C ASP A 45 0.40 22.18 -7.47
N ALA A 46 -0.93 22.31 -7.35
CA ALA A 46 -1.59 22.72 -6.12
C ALA A 46 -1.76 21.56 -5.11
N ALA A 47 -1.45 20.32 -5.51
CA ALA A 47 -1.55 19.16 -4.64
C ALA A 47 -0.51 19.22 -3.52
N LEU A 48 -0.94 19.07 -2.28
CA LEU A 48 -0.04 19.08 -1.12
C LEU A 48 0.79 17.79 -1.04
N TYR A 49 2.09 17.96 -0.93
CA TYR A 49 3.02 16.88 -0.65
C TYR A 49 3.15 16.64 0.86
N ARG A 50 3.18 15.36 1.24
CA ARG A 50 3.49 14.93 2.60
C ARG A 50 4.92 14.45 2.65
N TYR A 51 5.69 15.01 3.57
CA TYR A 51 7.06 14.63 3.82
C TYR A 51 7.12 13.77 5.08
N VAL A 52 7.77 12.62 4.96
CA VAL A 52 7.96 11.71 6.10
C VAL A 52 9.39 11.20 6.08
N LYS A 53 10.02 11.23 7.24
CA LYS A 53 11.31 10.61 7.49
C LYS A 53 11.06 9.27 8.20
N LEU A 54 11.64 8.22 7.68
CA LEU A 54 11.61 6.87 8.23
C LEU A 54 13.01 6.53 8.72
N ASP A 55 13.14 6.36 10.03
CA ASP A 55 14.36 5.86 10.64
C ASP A 55 14.46 4.33 10.48
N ASP A 56 15.62 3.77 10.83
CA ASP A 56 15.88 2.34 10.66
C ASP A 56 14.88 1.47 11.44
N GLY A 57 14.32 0.48 10.76
CA GLY A 57 13.27 -0.40 11.28
C GLY A 57 11.89 0.25 11.41
N ALA A 58 11.76 1.56 11.18
CA ALA A 58 10.47 2.24 11.25
C ALA A 58 9.59 1.85 10.06
N GLN A 59 8.28 1.84 10.28
CA GLN A 59 7.27 1.53 9.28
C GLN A 59 6.28 2.69 9.13
N HIS A 60 5.92 2.98 7.88
CA HIS A 60 4.80 3.88 7.57
C HIS A 60 3.75 3.17 6.75
N VAL A 61 2.49 3.30 7.14
CA VAL A 61 1.34 2.75 6.40
C VAL A 61 0.63 3.87 5.67
N PHE A 62 0.43 3.70 4.36
CA PHE A 62 -0.22 4.72 3.53
C PHE A 62 -1.74 4.70 3.72
N PRO A 63 -2.36 5.83 4.11
CA PRO A 63 -3.79 5.91 4.34
C PRO A 63 -4.61 5.95 3.05
N CYS A 64 -3.98 6.29 1.92
CA CYS A 64 -4.58 6.45 0.59
C CYS A 64 -3.70 5.83 -0.51
N ASP A 65 -4.23 5.76 -1.73
CA ASP A 65 -3.43 5.47 -2.92
C ASP A 65 -2.52 6.68 -3.17
N ALA A 66 -1.20 6.47 -3.24
CA ALA A 66 -0.24 7.56 -3.25
C ALA A 66 0.85 7.36 -4.30
N PHE A 67 1.28 8.47 -4.90
CA PHE A 67 2.54 8.53 -5.63
C PHE A 67 3.64 8.91 -4.64
N VAL A 68 4.64 8.05 -4.49
CA VAL A 68 5.70 8.16 -3.49
C VAL A 68 7.04 8.30 -4.19
N LYS A 69 7.82 9.30 -3.78
CA LYS A 69 9.25 9.43 -4.09
C LYS A 69 10.04 9.10 -2.84
N VAL A 70 10.95 8.15 -2.96
CA VAL A 70 11.82 7.70 -1.88
C VAL A 70 13.25 8.07 -2.21
N GLN A 71 13.96 8.60 -1.22
CA GLN A 71 15.37 8.96 -1.28
C GLN A 71 16.05 8.49 -0.01
N SER A 72 17.31 8.05 -0.10
CA SER A 72 18.12 7.80 1.09
C SER A 72 18.70 9.11 1.62
N ASP A 73 18.67 9.27 2.95
CA ASP A 73 19.22 10.46 3.63
C ASP A 73 20.70 10.27 4.02
N GLY A 74 21.20 9.03 3.92
CA GLY A 74 22.51 8.62 4.42
C GLY A 74 23.59 8.44 3.34
N ALA A 75 24.81 8.17 3.80
CA ALA A 75 25.94 7.77 2.95
C ALA A 75 25.86 6.31 2.49
N HIS A 76 25.01 5.50 3.11
CA HIS A 76 24.88 4.07 2.85
C HIS A 76 23.62 3.75 2.03
N THR A 77 23.69 2.67 1.27
CA THR A 77 22.54 2.11 0.56
C THR A 77 21.53 1.61 1.57
N VAL A 78 20.29 2.10 1.49
CA VAL A 78 19.21 1.72 2.40
C VAL A 78 18.27 0.77 1.68
N ILE A 79 17.86 -0.31 2.34
CA ILE A 79 16.90 -1.26 1.76
C ILE A 79 15.49 -0.78 2.10
N CYS A 80 14.75 -0.40 1.06
CA CYS A 80 13.34 -0.05 1.14
C CYS A 80 12.49 -1.32 0.93
N VAL A 81 11.70 -1.67 1.95
CA VAL A 81 10.79 -2.82 1.90
C VAL A 81 9.36 -2.34 1.74
N ILE A 82 8.74 -2.68 0.63
CA ILE A 82 7.36 -2.32 0.29
C ILE A 82 6.47 -3.54 0.51
N MET A 83 5.52 -3.42 1.45
CA MET A 83 4.53 -4.44 1.75
C MET A 83 3.18 -4.04 1.19
N HIS A 84 2.68 -4.78 0.20
CA HIS A 84 1.34 -4.53 -0.34
C HIS A 84 0.26 -5.30 0.45
N PRO A 85 -0.91 -4.68 0.68
CA PRO A 85 -2.03 -5.37 1.28
C PRO A 85 -2.47 -6.49 0.34
N ARG A 86 -2.75 -7.68 0.88
CA ARG A 86 -3.35 -8.74 0.07
C ARG A 86 -4.74 -8.27 -0.36
N PRO A 87 -5.15 -8.44 -1.63
CA PRO A 87 -6.53 -8.22 -2.01
C PRO A 87 -7.41 -9.15 -1.18
N VAL A 88 -8.26 -8.59 -0.32
CA VAL A 88 -9.24 -9.34 0.49
C VAL A 88 -10.40 -9.74 -0.42
N ILE A 89 -10.13 -10.51 -1.47
CA ILE A 89 -11.19 -11.12 -2.28
C ILE A 89 -11.80 -12.33 -1.55
N SER A 90 -11.18 -12.85 -0.49
CA SER A 90 -11.60 -14.12 0.13
C SER A 90 -12.67 -14.04 1.23
N ARG A 91 -12.98 -12.87 1.82
CA ARG A 91 -13.97 -12.78 2.93
C ARG A 91 -15.36 -12.30 2.55
N VAL A 92 -15.53 -11.61 1.42
CA VAL A 92 -16.86 -11.13 0.99
C VAL A 92 -17.57 -12.16 0.10
N LEU A 93 -16.83 -12.91 -0.72
CA LEU A 93 -17.42 -13.95 -1.57
C LEU A 93 -17.90 -15.18 -0.77
N SER A 94 -17.31 -15.46 0.39
CA SER A 94 -17.78 -16.50 1.31
C SER A 94 -19.12 -16.15 1.98
N ARG A 95 -19.47 -14.86 2.12
CA ARG A 95 -20.80 -14.44 2.59
C ARG A 95 -21.87 -14.44 1.49
N LEU A 96 -21.49 -14.16 0.24
CA LEU A 96 -22.42 -14.21 -0.90
C LEU A 96 -22.83 -15.64 -1.28
N ASN A 97 -21.95 -16.63 -1.09
CA ASN A 97 -22.28 -18.03 -1.37
C ASN A 97 -23.25 -18.64 -0.35
N VAL A 98 -23.26 -18.18 0.90
CA VAL A 98 -24.28 -18.62 1.87
C VAL A 98 -25.66 -18.12 1.46
N VAL A 99 -25.80 -16.84 1.10
CA VAL A 99 -27.10 -16.27 0.73
C VAL A 99 -27.69 -16.90 -0.55
N ARG A 100 -26.85 -17.35 -1.49
CA ARG A 100 -27.32 -18.08 -2.68
C ARG A 100 -27.71 -19.55 -2.42
N ALA A 101 -27.17 -20.18 -1.38
CA ALA A 101 -27.56 -21.54 -1.00
C ALA A 101 -28.98 -21.60 -0.39
N TRP A 102 -29.40 -20.56 0.34
CA TRP A 102 -30.75 -20.52 0.95
C TRP A 102 -31.90 -20.31 -0.06
N ARG A 103 -31.64 -19.84 -1.29
CA ARG A 103 -32.69 -19.67 -2.31
C ARG A 103 -33.00 -20.92 -3.14
N ARG A 104 -32.31 -22.04 -2.92
CA ARG A 104 -32.57 -23.31 -3.61
C ARG A 104 -33.05 -24.43 -2.67
N MET A 105 -33.93 -24.11 -1.72
CA MET A 105 -34.83 -25.13 -1.19
C MET A 105 -36.15 -25.04 -1.96
N PRO A 106 -36.46 -26.00 -2.86
CA PRO A 106 -37.81 -26.12 -3.37
C PRO A 106 -38.72 -26.52 -2.20
N SER A 107 -39.74 -25.72 -1.95
CA SER A 107 -40.91 -26.08 -1.16
C SER A 107 -41.54 -27.34 -1.78
N ARG A 108 -41.25 -28.49 -1.19
CA ARG A 108 -42.13 -29.67 -1.26
C ARG A 108 -42.99 -29.68 0.00
N VAL A 109 -44.17 -30.28 -0.11
CA VAL A 109 -45.33 -30.33 0.83
C VAL A 109 -46.36 -29.24 0.48
N ALA A 110 -47.61 -29.53 0.12
CA ALA A 110 -48.34 -30.77 -0.06
C ALA A 110 -49.64 -30.49 -0.85
N SER A 111 -50.12 -31.51 -1.56
CA SER A 111 -51.53 -31.73 -1.91
C SER A 111 -51.72 -33.23 -2.08
#